data_AF-A0A5K0XSB1-F1
#
_entry.id   AF-A0A5K0XSB1-F1
#
_cell.length_a   1.000
_cell.length_b   1.000
_cell.length_c   1.000
_cell.angle_alpha   90.00
_cell.angle_beta   90.00
_cell.angle_gamma   90.00
#
_symmetry.space_group_name_H-M   'P 1'
#
loop_
_entity.id
_entity.type
_entity.pdbx_description
1 polymer ?
#
loop_
_entity_poly.entity_id
_entity_poly.type
_entity_poly.pdbx_seq_one_letter_code
_entity_poly.pdbx_strand_id
1 'polypeptide(L)'
;DNRELVGTVVNVLKSGASDLLQVMLVQEVNSRSISLDTTSSQSAQLVWIPFVEAIVPDVDIKERHMLITPPQGLLELNLRCHEASKKERRQL
;
A
#
# COMPACT_ATOMS: atom_id res chain seq x y z
N ASP A 1 -16.20 4.14 15.24
CA ASP A 1 -15.78 4.60 13.90
C ASP A 1 -14.47 5.36 14.00
N ASN A 2 -13.35 4.67 13.86
CA ASN A 2 -12.05 5.34 13.76
C ASN A 2 -11.72 5.46 12.26
N ARG A 3 -11.88 6.66 11.70
CA ARG A 3 -11.48 6.97 10.33
C ARG A 3 -10.04 7.47 10.38
N GLU A 4 -9.12 6.69 9.85
CA GLU A 4 -7.69 7.01 9.80
C GLU A 4 -7.26 7.28 8.36
N LEU A 5 -6.32 8.21 8.18
CA LEU A 5 -5.72 8.46 6.87
C LEU A 5 -4.74 7.33 6.52
N VAL A 6 -5.15 6.45 5.61
CA VAL A 6 -4.33 5.31 5.18
C VAL A 6 -3.21 5.74 4.22
N GLY A 7 -3.49 6.65 3.29
CA GLY A 7 -2.53 6.99 2.23
C GLY A 7 -3.09 7.88 1.14
N THR A 8 -2.25 8.15 0.14
CA THR A 8 -2.58 8.96 -1.03
C THR A 8 -2.48 8.11 -2.29
N VAL A 9 -3.51 8.16 -3.14
CA VAL A 9 -3.46 7.52 -4.46
C VAL A 9 -2.49 8.30 -5.35
N VAL A 10 -1.48 7.63 -5.88
CA VAL A 10 -0.45 8.22 -6.75
C VAL A 10 -0.56 7.76 -8.20
N ASN A 11 -1.27 6.65 -8.47
CA ASN A 11 -1.46 6.13 -9.82
C ASN A 11 -2.69 5.21 -9.92
N VAL A 12 -3.14 4.98 -11.16
CA VAL A 12 -4.21 4.03 -11.49
C VAL A 12 -3.76 3.13 -12.65
N LEU A 13 -3.81 1.82 -12.45
CA LEU A 13 -3.55 0.82 -13.47
C LEU A 13 -4.87 0.18 -13.93
N LYS A 14 -5.14 0.25 -15.23
CA LYS A 14 -6.32 -0.39 -15.84
C LYS A 14 -6.03 -1.85 -16.17
N SER A 15 -6.66 -2.79 -15.46
CA SER A 15 -6.40 -4.23 -15.65
C SER A 15 -7.50 -4.96 -16.45
N GLY A 16 -8.54 -4.26 -16.91
CA GLY A 16 -9.65 -4.83 -17.68
C GLY A 16 -10.75 -5.50 -16.84
N ALA A 17 -10.39 -6.20 -15.76
CA ALA A 17 -11.37 -6.77 -14.81
C ALA A 17 -11.76 -5.77 -13.70
N SER A 18 -10.76 -5.14 -13.08
CA SER A 18 -10.90 -4.03 -12.13
C SER A 18 -9.70 -3.13 -12.27
N ASP A 19 -9.88 -1.83 -12.05
CA ASP A 19 -8.77 -0.90 -11.94
C ASP A 19 -8.05 -1.12 -10.60
N LEU A 20 -6.74 -0.89 -10.59
CA LEU A 20 -5.87 -0.99 -9.42
C LEU A 20 -5.33 0.40 -9.07
N LEU A 21 -5.55 0.80 -7.82
CA LEU A 21 -5.02 2.04 -7.26
C LEU A 21 -3.64 1.78 -6.67
N GLN A 22 -2.66 2.57 -7.09
CA GLN A 22 -1.37 2.63 -6.42
C GLN A 22 -1.46 3.65 -5.29
N VAL A 23 -1.32 3.19 -4.05
CA VAL A 23 -1.44 4.04 -2.86
C VAL A 23 -0.10 4.13 -2.16
N MET A 24 0.32 5.36 -1.89
CA MET A 24 1.44 5.66 -1.01
C MET A 24 0.91 5.73 0.43
N LEU A 25 1.30 4.77 1.27
CA LEU A 25 0.86 4.71 2.65
C LEU A 25 1.47 5.84 3.48
N VAL A 26 0.68 6.38 4.40
CA VAL A 26 1.21 7.27 5.44
C VAL A 26 2.04 6.43 6.39
N GLN A 27 3.33 6.75 6.53
CA GLN A 27 4.13 6.16 7.59
C GLN A 27 3.74 6.83 8.90
N GLU A 28 3.16 6.08 9.83
CA GLU A 28 3.07 6.56 11.21
C GLU A 28 4.49 6.81 11.69
N VAL A 29 4.81 8.07 11.96
CA VAL A 29 6.08 8.49 12.57
C VAL A 29 6.03 8.10 14.05
N ASN A 30 5.95 6.81 14.34
CA ASN A 30 6.09 6.32 15.70
C ASN A 30 7.59 6.11 15.98
N SER A 31 8.11 7.05 16.74
CA SER A 31 9.48 7.19 17.19
C SER A 31 10.12 5.86 17.63
N ARG A 32 10.90 5.19 16.77
CA ARG A 32 11.98 4.27 17.20
C ARG A 32 12.94 3.88 16.07
N SER A 33 13.76 4.86 15.70
CA SER A 33 15.20 4.79 15.47
C SER A 33 15.57 5.71 14.32
N ILE A 34 16.00 6.92 14.69
CA ILE A 34 16.85 7.73 13.83
C ILE A 34 18.17 6.95 13.71
N SER A 35 18.30 6.10 12.69
CA SER A 35 19.61 5.74 12.15
C SER A 35 19.87 6.70 11.00
N LEU A 36 20.77 7.64 11.30
CA LEU A 36 21.18 8.76 10.50
C LEU A 36 22.14 8.27 9.42
N ASP A 37 21.61 7.60 8.39
CA ASP A 37 22.36 7.23 7.21
C ASP A 37 21.79 7.97 6.00
N THR A 38 22.34 9.16 5.81
CA THR A 38 22.24 9.99 4.62
C THR A 38 22.70 9.19 3.39
N THR A 39 21.81 8.37 2.79
CA THR A 39 21.88 7.82 1.40
C THR A 39 20.81 6.75 1.08
N SER A 40 19.84 6.45 1.96
CA SER A 40 18.75 5.54 1.62
C SER A 40 17.42 6.29 1.62
N SER A 41 16.84 6.46 0.43
CA SER A 41 15.48 6.94 0.25
C SER A 41 14.57 6.26 1.27
N GLN A 42 13.90 7.02 2.14
CA GLN A 42 12.73 6.54 2.86
C GLN A 42 11.79 5.99 1.78
N SER A 43 11.80 4.68 1.60
CA SER A 43 11.06 4.02 0.53
C SER A 43 9.59 4.16 0.89
N ALA A 44 8.95 5.15 0.29
CA ALA A 44 7.52 5.35 0.44
C ALA A 44 6.82 4.01 0.14
N GLN A 45 6.07 3.50 1.12
CA GLN A 45 5.50 2.17 1.07
C GLN A 45 4.30 2.20 0.12
N LEU A 46 4.49 1.64 -1.08
CA LEU A 46 3.48 1.61 -2.13
C LEU A 46 2.69 0.30 -2.06
N VAL A 47 1.36 0.39 -2.10
CA VAL A 47 0.46 -0.77 -2.12
C VAL A 47 -0.53 -0.68 -3.28
N TRP A 48 -0.98 -1.84 -3.75
CA TRP A 48 -2.02 -1.93 -4.78
C TRP A 48 -3.37 -2.28 -4.15
N ILE A 49 -4.39 -1.47 -4.46
CA ILE A 49 -5.76 -1.64 -3.94
C ILE A 49 -6.73 -1.75 -5.13
N PRO A 50 -7.52 -2.83 -5.25
CA PRO A 50 -8.58 -2.90 -6.26
C PRO A 50 -9.66 -1.84 -6.05
N PHE A 51 -10.02 -1.12 -7.12
CA PHE A 51 -11.10 -0.14 -7.10
C PHE A 51 -12.45 -0.83 -7.36
N VAL A 52 -12.99 -1.42 -6.29
CA VAL A 52 -14.28 -2.12 -6.28
C VAL A 52 -15.13 -1.63 -5.11
N GLU A 53 -16.45 -1.63 -5.27
CA GLU A 53 -17.42 -1.16 -4.26
C GLU A 53 -17.23 -1.81 -2.88
N ALA A 54 -16.91 -3.11 -2.85
CA ALA A 54 -16.68 -3.84 -1.60
C ALA A 54 -15.48 -3.32 -0.77
N ILE A 55 -14.52 -2.67 -1.43
CA ILE A 55 -13.34 -2.09 -0.78
C ILE A 55 -13.45 -0.59 -0.68
N VAL A 56 -13.99 0.08 -1.71
CA VAL A 56 -14.12 1.54 -1.80
C VAL A 56 -15.61 1.90 -1.93
N PRO A 57 -16.38 1.83 -0.82
CA PRO A 57 -17.83 2.05 -0.88
C PRO A 57 -18.21 3.52 -1.12
N ASP A 58 -17.40 4.46 -0.65
CA ASP A 58 -17.70 5.90 -0.72
C ASP A 58 -16.57 6.69 -1.36
N VAL A 59 -16.90 7.49 -2.37
CA VAL A 59 -15.97 8.38 -3.07
C VAL A 59 -16.55 9.80 -3.08
N ASP A 60 -15.87 10.73 -2.40
CA ASP A 60 -16.19 12.14 -2.45
C ASP A 60 -15.24 12.87 -3.41
N ILE A 61 -15.75 13.19 -4.59
CA ILE A 61 -14.99 13.88 -5.64
C ILE A 61 -14.76 15.36 -5.28
N LYS A 62 -15.64 15.97 -4.46
CA LYS A 62 -15.52 17.38 -4.07
C LYS A 62 -14.38 17.55 -3.08
N GLU A 63 -14.37 16.72 -2.05
CA GLU A 63 -13.33 16.71 -1.01
C GLU A 63 -12.07 15.93 -1.44
N ARG A 64 -12.11 15.26 -2.59
CA ARG A 64 -11.04 14.42 -3.16
C ARG A 64 -10.59 13.30 -2.22
N HIS A 65 -11.51 12.77 -1.43
CA HIS A 65 -11.26 11.68 -0.49
C HIS A 65 -12.11 10.47 -0.84
N MET A 66 -11.61 9.29 -0.46
CA MET A 66 -12.35 8.04 -0.57
C MET A 66 -12.25 7.30 0.76
N LEU A 67 -13.35 6.67 1.17
CA LEU A 67 -13.34 5.77 2.31
C LEU A 67 -13.04 4.36 1.79
N ILE A 68 -12.13 3.66 2.47
CA ILE A 68 -11.85 2.26 2.18
C ILE A 68 -12.21 1.38 3.37
N THR A 69 -12.73 0.19 3.08
CA THR A 69 -12.98 -0.89 4.03
C THR A 69 -12.15 -2.10 3.60
N PRO A 70 -10.81 -2.04 3.76
CA PRO A 70 -9.93 -3.09 3.26
C PRO A 70 -10.20 -4.40 4.01
N PRO A 71 -10.22 -5.56 3.30
CA PRO A 71 -10.20 -6.85 3.97
C PRO A 71 -8.91 -7.01 4.77
N GLN A 72 -8.98 -7.79 5.84
CA GLN A 72 -7.83 -8.06 6.72
C GLN A 72 -6.64 -8.57 5.88
N GLY A 73 -5.46 -8.00 6.10
CA GLY A 73 -4.25 -8.40 5.40
C GLY A 73 -4.00 -7.66 4.07
N LEU A 74 -4.96 -6.92 3.50
CA LEU A 74 -4.77 -6.30 2.17
C LEU A 74 -3.60 -5.30 2.15
N LEU A 75 -3.46 -4.50 3.20
CA LEU A 75 -2.42 -3.49 3.31
C LEU A 75 -1.06 -4.12 3.69
N GLU A 76 -1.09 -5.26 4.40
CA GLU A 76 0.07 -5.99 4.89
C GLU A 76 0.66 -6.96 3.85
N LEU A 77 -0.17 -7.53 2.97
CA LEU A 77 0.24 -8.49 1.93
C LEU A 77 1.04 -7.83 0.82
N ASN A 78 0.72 -6.57 0.48
CA ASN A 78 1.44 -5.79 -0.53
C ASN A 78 2.88 -5.45 -0.12
N LEU A 79 3.27 -5.71 1.14
CA LEU A 79 4.60 -5.38 1.67
C LEU A 79 5.64 -6.46 1.39
N ARG A 80 5.19 -7.66 1.01
CA ARG A 80 6.05 -8.82 0.76
C ARG A 80 6.48 -8.88 -0.71
N CYS A 81 7.14 -7.85 -1.19
CA CYS A 81 7.87 -7.94 -2.45
C CYS A 81 9.29 -8.46 -2.18
N HIS A 82 9.38 -9.81 -2.13
CA HIS A 82 10.52 -10.60 -2.59
C HIS A 82 11.76 -10.75 -1.68
N GLU A 83 11.60 -11.35 -0.50
CA GLU A 83 12.66 -12.25 0.03
C GLU A 83 12.63 -13.56 -0.79
N ALA A 84 12.90 -13.50 -2.10
CA ALA A 84 13.18 -14.74 -2.81
C ALA A 84 14.60 -15.18 -2.44
N SER A 85 14.68 -15.98 -1.39
CA SER A 85 15.79 -16.89 -1.21
C SER A 85 15.77 -17.90 -2.38
N LYS A 86 16.32 -17.49 -3.53
CA LYS A 86 16.67 -18.37 -4.66
C LYS A 86 18.09 -18.94 -4.47
N LYS A 87 18.50 -19.22 -3.24
CA LYS A 87 19.62 -20.11 -2.96
C LYS A 87 19.03 -21.40 -2.40
N GLU A 88 19.55 -22.54 -2.84
CA GLU A 88 19.24 -23.89 -2.32
C GLU A 88 18.14 -24.70 -3.05
N ARG A 89 18.17 -24.76 -4.38
CA ARG A 89 17.53 -25.88 -5.14
C ARG A 89 18.44 -26.55 -6.17
N ARG A 90 19.74 -26.32 -6.11
CA ARG A 90 20.74 -27.00 -6.95
C ARG A 90 21.95 -27.43 -6.14
N GLN A 91 21.73 -28.29 -5.15
CA GLN A 91 22.75 -29.23 -4.66
C GLN A 91 22.00 -30.45 -4.15
N LEU A 92 21.88 -31.47 -5.00
CA LEU A 92 21.82 -32.91 -4.71
C LEU A 92 21.74 -33.66 -6.05
#